data_AF-A0A936K0P0-F1
#
_entry.id   AF-A0A936K0P0-F1
#
_cell.length_a   1.000
_cell.length_b   1.000
_cell.length_c   1.000
_cell.angle_alpha   90.00
_cell.angle_beta   90.00
_cell.angle_gamma   90.00
#
_symmetry.space_group_name_H-M   'P 1'
#
loop_
_entity.id
_entity.type
_entity.pdbx_description
1 polymer ?
#
loop_
_entity_poly.entity_id
_entity_poly.type
_entity_poly.pdbx_seq_one_letter_code
_entity_poly.pdbx_strand_id
1 'polypeptide(L)'
;MTTLAIRQQLHSYLEVADDKKIKAIYTMMEDEIKERAVEYTDDFKAELDRRQTAYKNGKAKIITAGESKKRIQKILKAAGR
;
A
#
# COMPACT_ATOMS: atom_id res chain seq x y z
N MET A 1 7.18 -26.53 -13.72
CA MET A 1 5.88 -25.89 -13.44
C MET A 1 6.11 -24.39 -13.28
N THR A 2 5.30 -23.52 -13.89
CA THR A 2 5.50 -22.06 -13.78
C THR A 2 4.89 -21.52 -12.49
N THR A 3 5.41 -20.40 -11.98
CA THR A 3 4.83 -19.73 -10.80
C THR A 3 3.37 -19.33 -11.01
N LEU A 4 2.98 -19.03 -12.25
CA LEU A 4 1.58 -18.77 -12.61
C LEU A 4 0.70 -20.00 -12.39
N ALA A 5 1.14 -21.18 -12.85
CA ALA A 5 0.41 -22.43 -12.65
C ALA A 5 0.29 -22.79 -11.16
N ILE A 6 1.35 -22.54 -10.37
CA ILE A 6 1.35 -22.78 -8.91
C ILE A 6 0.31 -21.87 -8.23
N ARG A 7 0.27 -20.59 -8.61
CA ARG A 7 -0.70 -19.62 -8.06
C ARG A 7 -2.15 -20.02 -8.36
N GLN A 8 -2.42 -20.46 -9.59
CA GLN A 8 -3.76 -20.90 -9.99
C GLN A 8 -4.21 -22.14 -9.21
N GLN A 9 -3.32 -23.14 -9.07
CA GLN A 9 -3.64 -24.34 -8.31
C GLN A 9 -3.88 -24.06 -6.82
N LEU A 10 -3.07 -23.20 -6.21
CA LEU A 10 -3.28 -22.77 -4.82
C LEU A 10 -4.64 -22.08 -4.66
N HIS A 11 -4.99 -21.17 -5.57
CA HIS A 11 -6.28 -20.49 -5.50
C HIS A 11 -7.45 -21.48 -5.58
N SER A 12 -7.45 -22.40 -6.55
CA SER A 12 -8.50 -23.41 -6.69
C SER A 12 -8.59 -24.34 -5.49
N TYR A 13 -7.45 -24.67 -4.86
CA TYR A 13 -7.43 -25.49 -3.67
C TYR A 13 -8.07 -24.79 -2.46
N LEU A 14 -7.78 -23.50 -2.28
CA LEU A 14 -8.34 -22.71 -1.17
C LEU A 14 -9.87 -22.60 -1.23
N GLU A 15 -10.49 -22.69 -2.41
CA GLU A 15 -11.95 -22.65 -2.58
C GLU A 15 -12.68 -23.90 -2.03
N VAL A 16 -11.98 -25.05 -1.95
CA VAL A 16 -12.59 -26.35 -1.60
C VAL A 16 -11.98 -27.00 -0.36
N ALA A 17 -10.88 -26.43 0.14
CA ALA A 17 -10.19 -26.97 1.32
C ALA A 17 -11.03 -26.76 2.59
N ASP A 18 -11.01 -27.76 3.47
CA ASP A 18 -11.66 -27.65 4.77
C ASP A 18 -10.96 -26.63 5.69
N ASP A 19 -11.71 -26.13 6.67
CA ASP A 19 -11.27 -25.11 7.63
C ASP A 19 -9.96 -25.48 8.35
N LYS A 20 -9.72 -26.77 8.62
CA LYS A 20 -8.51 -27.21 9.33
C LYS A 20 -7.28 -27.00 8.46
N LYS A 21 -7.38 -27.32 7.16
CA LYS A 21 -6.30 -27.11 6.20
C LYS A 21 -6.09 -25.62 5.91
N ILE A 22 -7.16 -24.84 5.78
CA ILE A 22 -7.08 -23.38 5.62
C ILE A 22 -6.36 -22.75 6.82
N LYS A 23 -6.72 -23.12 8.06
CA LYS A 23 -6.05 -22.62 9.26
C LYS A 23 -4.56 -22.96 9.28
N ALA A 24 -4.19 -24.19 8.93
CA ALA A 24 -2.78 -24.57 8.88
C ALA A 24 -1.99 -23.73 7.86
N ILE A 25 -2.53 -23.51 6.65
CA ILE A 25 -1.91 -22.66 5.63
C ILE A 25 -1.80 -21.22 6.13
N TYR A 26 -2.87 -20.68 6.74
CA TYR A 26 -2.86 -19.34 7.30
C TYR A 26 -1.78 -19.19 8.37
N THR A 27 -1.71 -20.09 9.36
CA THR A 27 -0.68 -20.05 10.41
C THR A 27 0.74 -20.12 9.86
N MET A 28 0.98 -20.87 8.78
CA MET A 28 2.30 -20.94 8.15
C MET A 28 2.72 -19.65 7.43
N MET A 29 1.76 -18.80 7.07
CA MET A 29 1.99 -17.60 6.25
C MET A 29 1.48 -16.31 6.91
N GLU A 30 1.09 -16.41 8.19
CA GLU A 30 0.32 -15.37 8.88
C GLU A 30 1.12 -14.08 8.98
N ASP A 31 2.40 -14.19 9.31
CA ASP A 31 3.32 -13.06 9.44
C ASP A 31 3.53 -12.37 8.09
N GLU A 32 3.76 -13.10 6.99
CA GLU A 32 3.92 -12.47 5.67
C GLU A 32 2.62 -11.88 5.12
N ILE A 33 1.46 -12.45 5.48
CA ILE A 33 0.15 -11.89 5.14
C ILE A 33 -0.07 -10.59 5.91
N LYS A 34 0.26 -10.56 7.20
CA LYS A 34 0.10 -9.38 8.06
C LYS A 34 1.11 -8.27 7.74
N GLU A 35 2.35 -8.60 7.43
CA GLU A 35 3.38 -7.62 7.02
C GLU A 35 3.03 -6.88 5.72
N ARG A 36 2.31 -7.54 4.80
CA ARG A 36 1.84 -6.91 3.55
C ARG A 36 0.63 -6.00 3.76
N ALA A 37 -0.11 -6.16 4.85
CA ALA A 37 -1.12 -5.20 5.21
C ALA A 37 -0.38 -3.94 5.70
N VAL A 38 -0.20 -2.96 4.81
CA VAL A 38 0.26 -1.63 5.21
C VAL A 38 -0.76 -1.10 6.22
N GLU A 39 -0.42 -1.21 7.51
CA GLU A 39 -1.29 -0.75 8.56
C GLU A 39 -1.27 0.77 8.59
N TYR A 40 -2.45 1.37 8.55
CA TYR A 40 -2.58 2.79 8.75
C TYR A 40 -2.54 3.01 10.26
N THR A 41 -1.36 3.34 10.77
CA THR A 41 -1.18 3.69 12.19
C THR A 41 -2.08 4.87 12.55
N ASP A 42 -2.44 4.99 13.82
CA ASP A 42 -3.32 6.06 14.27
C ASP A 42 -2.71 7.46 14.02
N ASP A 43 -1.39 7.59 14.17
CA ASP A 43 -0.66 8.81 13.80
C ASP A 43 -0.77 9.12 12.30
N PHE A 44 -0.68 8.10 11.45
CA PHE A 44 -0.83 8.26 10.01
C PHE A 44 -2.25 8.68 9.63
N LYS A 45 -3.27 8.03 10.22
CA LYS A 45 -4.68 8.42 10.05
C LYS A 45 -4.91 9.87 10.49
N ALA A 46 -4.39 10.26 11.66
CA ALA A 46 -4.52 11.62 12.19
C ALA A 46 -3.90 12.67 11.25
N GLU A 47 -2.73 12.38 10.65
CA GLU A 47 -2.14 13.29 9.66
C GLU A 47 -2.96 13.36 8.37
N LEU A 48 -3.54 12.25 7.90
CA LEU A 48 -4.45 12.26 6.75
C LEU A 48 -5.70 13.09 7.02
N ASP A 49 -6.32 12.92 8.19
CA ASP A 49 -7.48 13.71 8.61
C ASP A 49 -7.13 15.20 8.68
N ARG A 50 -6.00 15.55 9.32
CA ARG A 50 -5.50 16.92 9.39
C ARG A 50 -5.34 17.54 7.99
N ARG A 51 -4.73 16.81 7.05
CA ARG A 51 -4.55 17.25 5.66
C ARG A 51 -5.88 17.43 4.93
N GLN A 52 -6.81 16.50 5.13
CA GLN A 52 -8.13 16.57 4.53
C GLN A 52 -8.91 17.79 5.05
N THR A 53 -8.90 18.03 6.36
CA THR A 53 -9.53 19.22 6.95
C THR A 53 -8.90 20.49 6.41
N ALA A 54 -7.55 20.56 6.36
CA ALA A 54 -6.83 21.71 5.80
C ALA A 54 -7.17 21.96 4.32
N TYR A 55 -7.39 20.91 3.53
CA TYR A 55 -7.83 21.03 2.15
C TYR A 55 -9.26 21.58 2.07
N LYS A 56 -10.19 20.98 2.79
CA LYS A 56 -11.62 21.36 2.79
C LYS A 56 -11.86 22.80 3.25
N ASN A 57 -11.07 23.28 4.21
CA ASN A 57 -11.21 24.64 4.74
C ASN A 57 -10.32 25.67 4.00
N GLY A 58 -9.69 25.30 2.89
CA GLY A 58 -8.87 26.19 2.08
C GLY A 58 -7.55 26.61 2.72
N LYS A 59 -7.14 26.01 3.85
CA LYS A 59 -5.88 26.32 4.53
C LYS A 59 -4.68 25.56 3.94
N ALA A 60 -4.94 24.51 3.16
CA ALA A 60 -3.89 23.75 2.50
C ALA A 60 -3.29 24.54 1.32
N LYS A 61 -1.96 24.67 1.32
CA LYS A 61 -1.24 25.20 0.17
C LYS A 61 -1.13 24.11 -0.91
N ILE A 62 -2.05 24.14 -1.85
CA ILE A 62 -2.04 23.27 -3.02
C ILE A 62 -1.18 23.91 -4.11
N ILE A 63 -0.40 23.09 -4.79
CA ILE A 63 0.39 23.52 -5.95
C ILE A 63 -0.11 22.79 -7.18
N THR A 64 -0.01 23.45 -8.33
CA THR A 64 -0.34 22.86 -9.62
C THR A 64 0.66 21.77 -9.99
N ALA A 65 0.26 20.89 -10.92
CA ALA A 65 1.16 19.90 -11.50
C ALA A 65 2.41 20.55 -12.14
N GLY A 66 2.25 21.73 -12.75
CA GLY A 66 3.37 22.48 -13.34
C GLY A 66 4.37 22.98 -12.29
N GLU A 67 3.88 23.50 -11.16
CA GLU A 67 4.74 23.90 -10.04
C GLU A 67 5.43 22.71 -9.40
N SER A 68 4.73 21.58 -9.26
CA SER A 68 5.30 20.33 -8.78
C SER A 68 6.45 19.86 -9.69
N LYS A 69 6.22 19.84 -11.01
CA LYS A 69 7.24 19.49 -12.01
C LYS A 69 8.47 20.39 -11.91
N LYS A 70 8.28 21.71 -11.78
CA LYS A 70 9.39 22.68 -11.59
C LYS A 70 10.20 22.38 -10.33
N ARG A 71 9.54 22.04 -9.22
CA ARG A 71 10.22 21.67 -7.96
C ARG A 71 11.04 20.39 -8.11
N ILE A 72 10.46 19.36 -8.72
CA ILE A 72 11.15 18.09 -9.00
C ILE A 72 12.40 18.33 -9.86
N GLN A 73 12.26 19.08 -10.95
CA GLN A 73 13.39 19.43 -11.83
C GLN A 73 14.50 20.18 -11.09
N LYS A 74 14.15 21.10 -10.18
CA LYS A 74 15.14 21.82 -9.37
C LYS A 74 15.93 20.87 -8.46
N ILE A 75 15.26 19.89 -7.85
CA ILE A 75 15.90 18.87 -6.99
C ILE A 75 16.82 17.97 -7.82
N LEU A 76 16.35 17.48 -8.97
CA LEU A 76 17.15 16.62 -9.84
C LEU A 76 18.43 17.33 -10.33
N LYS A 77 18.28 18.58 -10.80
CA LYS A 77 19.43 19.40 -11.24
C LYS A 77 20.44 19.62 -10.11
N ALA A 78 19.97 19.85 -8.87
CA ALA A 78 20.86 19.99 -7.71
C ALA A 78 21.57 18.67 -7.34
N ALA A 79 20.94 17.52 -7.63
CA ALA A 79 21.52 16.20 -7.43
C ALA A 79 22.40 15.71 -8.59
N GLY A 80 22.64 16.54 -9.62
CA GLY A 80 23.43 16.17 -10.81
C GLY A 80 22.76 15.13 -11.70
N ARG A 81 21.42 15.04 -11.65
CA ARG A 81 20.58 14.11 -12.43
C ARG A 81 19.76 14.84 -13.49
#